data_AF-A0A4U1ID98-F1
#
_entry.id   AF-A0A4U1ID98-F1
#
_cell.length_a   1.000
_cell.length_b   1.000
_cell.length_c   1.000
_cell.angle_alpha   90.00
_cell.angle_beta   90.00
_cell.angle_gamma   90.00
#
_symmetry.space_group_name_H-M   'P 1'
#
loop_
_entity.id
_entity.type
_entity.pdbx_description
1 polymer ?
#
loop_
_entity_poly.entity_id
_entity_poly.type
_entity_poly.pdbx_seq_one_letter_code
_entity_poly.pdbx_strand_id
1 'polypeptide(L)'
;MTTTSQTPARYLSDNDFQRYVPVHVVWEITLACDLKCLHCGSRAGRRRTDELNTEECLEVIESLARLGTREISLIGGEAYLRKDWTQLIRSIRSHGMYCAIQTGGRNLNPKRLEEAVEAGLNGIGVSLDGLAPLHDKVRNVPGSFDRAVDTLKRARAAGLAISVNTQIGAATMSDLPALMDTIIELGATHWQIQLTVAMGNAVDNDELLLQPYQLLDLMPLLAKLYKEGVSRGLLMNVGNNIGYYGPYEHLWRGFGDERVHWSGCAAGTTVLALEADGTVKGCPSLATVGFAGGNVRDLSLEDIWRTSEAIHFGRLRSVDDMWGFCRTCYYADVCRGGCTWTSHSLLGKPGNNPYCHYRALELQKQGLRERIVKIQEAGAASFAVGRFDLVTERIADGEPVSSIVRSGQVIELAWKNKGKRSPDVGRVPPQLDLCRSCNGYIYPGEHTCPHCGADVEASAQVHRQETEYRHALMNKLEQLLGLPAST
;
A
#
# COMPACT_ATOMS: atom_id res chain seq x y z
N MET A 1 -13.83 26.42 -23.84
CA MET A 1 -12.51 25.89 -23.44
C MET A 1 -12.71 24.43 -23.11
N THR A 2 -12.40 23.55 -24.05
CA THR A 2 -12.50 22.10 -23.91
C THR A 2 -11.57 21.64 -22.80
N THR A 3 -12.16 21.11 -21.73
CA THR A 3 -11.47 20.41 -20.65
C THR A 3 -10.78 19.18 -21.25
N THR A 4 -9.52 19.32 -21.67
CA THR A 4 -8.63 18.17 -21.82
C THR A 4 -8.63 17.47 -20.48
N SER A 5 -9.28 16.30 -20.41
CA SER A 5 -9.18 15.37 -19.29
C SER A 5 -7.69 15.19 -18.98
N GLN A 6 -7.19 15.90 -17.96
CA GLN A 6 -5.81 15.72 -17.51
C GLN A 6 -5.79 14.36 -16.83
N THR A 7 -5.09 13.42 -17.46
CA THR A 7 -4.82 12.11 -16.89
C THR A 7 -4.21 12.28 -15.49
N PRO A 8 -4.70 11.57 -14.46
CA PRO A 8 -4.14 11.68 -13.11
C PRO A 8 -2.63 11.44 -13.08
N ALA A 9 -1.88 12.13 -12.20
CA ALA A 9 -0.42 12.04 -12.14
C ALA A 9 0.09 10.60 -11.92
N ARG A 10 -0.64 9.80 -11.12
CA ARG A 10 -0.32 8.39 -10.84
C ARG A 10 -0.92 7.39 -11.83
N TYR A 11 -1.58 7.84 -12.89
CA TYR A 11 -2.06 6.91 -13.91
C TYR A 11 -0.88 6.17 -14.54
N LEU A 12 -0.99 4.84 -14.61
CA LEU A 12 0.02 3.97 -15.19
C LEU A 12 -0.45 3.52 -16.57
N SER A 13 0.41 3.73 -17.56
CA SER A 13 0.24 3.21 -18.92
C SER A 13 1.05 1.93 -19.13
N ASP A 14 0.73 1.15 -20.16
CA ASP A 14 1.52 -0.02 -20.57
C ASP A 14 3.00 0.35 -20.81
N ASN A 15 3.24 1.55 -21.36
CA ASN A 15 4.59 2.06 -21.58
C ASN A 15 5.35 2.27 -20.26
N ASP A 16 4.68 2.68 -19.19
CA ASP A 16 5.32 2.85 -17.87
C ASP A 16 5.79 1.51 -17.32
N PHE A 17 5.00 0.45 -17.52
CA PHE A 17 5.40 -0.92 -17.15
C PHE A 17 6.53 -1.44 -18.03
N GLN A 18 6.44 -1.26 -19.35
CA GLN A 18 7.44 -1.77 -20.30
C GLN A 18 8.80 -1.08 -20.16
N ARG A 19 8.84 0.21 -19.82
CA ARG A 19 10.08 0.99 -19.66
C ARG A 19 10.57 1.11 -18.23
N TYR A 20 9.83 0.56 -17.27
CA TYR A 20 10.07 0.75 -15.83
C TYR A 20 10.21 2.24 -15.47
N VAL A 21 9.20 3.05 -15.77
CA VAL A 21 9.20 4.48 -15.42
C VAL A 21 8.81 4.61 -13.94
N PRO A 22 9.63 5.20 -13.05
CA PRO A 22 9.29 5.40 -11.65
C PRO A 22 8.26 6.54 -11.49
N VAL A 23 7.02 6.27 -11.90
CA VAL A 23 5.92 7.26 -11.93
C VAL A 23 5.68 7.88 -10.56
N HIS A 24 5.73 7.07 -9.49
CA HIS A 24 5.51 7.52 -8.11
C HIS A 24 6.76 7.29 -7.26
N VAL A 25 7.27 8.36 -6.66
CA VAL A 25 8.41 8.32 -5.75
C VAL A 25 8.00 8.73 -4.35
N VAL A 26 8.43 7.95 -3.36
CA VAL A 26 8.24 8.26 -1.94
C VAL A 26 9.59 8.55 -1.31
N TRP A 27 9.78 9.77 -0.82
CA TRP A 27 11.08 10.22 -0.35
C TRP A 27 11.04 10.66 1.09
N GLU A 28 11.72 9.92 1.95
CA GLU A 28 12.01 10.30 3.32
C GLU A 28 13.15 11.33 3.33
N ILE A 29 12.82 12.62 3.45
CA ILE A 29 13.84 13.70 3.37
C ILE A 29 14.55 13.99 4.70
N THR A 30 14.05 13.42 5.79
CA THR A 30 14.65 13.48 7.13
C THR A 30 14.10 12.35 8.00
N LEU A 31 14.86 11.85 8.97
CA LEU A 31 14.34 10.93 10.01
C LEU A 31 13.82 11.66 11.25
N ALA A 32 13.96 12.99 11.31
CA ALA A 32 13.44 13.79 12.41
C ALA A 32 11.91 13.65 12.49
N CYS A 33 11.37 13.40 13.68
CA CYS A 33 9.93 13.28 13.94
C CYS A 33 9.57 13.90 15.28
N ASP A 34 8.40 14.53 15.36
CA ASP A 34 7.86 15.10 16.61
C ASP A 34 6.69 14.26 17.20
N LEU A 35 6.43 13.10 16.59
CA LEU A 35 5.58 12.03 17.13
C LEU A 35 6.43 10.86 17.64
N LYS A 36 5.79 9.92 18.35
CA LYS A 36 6.44 8.75 18.97
C LYS A 36 5.62 7.47 18.75
N CYS A 37 5.08 7.31 17.54
CA CYS A 37 4.10 6.28 17.24
C CYS A 37 4.61 4.87 17.56
N LEU A 38 3.78 4.09 18.25
CA LEU A 38 4.07 2.70 18.63
C LEU A 38 4.13 1.78 17.41
N HIS A 39 3.42 2.13 16.33
CA HIS A 39 3.40 1.38 15.08
C HIS A 39 4.40 1.90 14.02
N CYS A 40 5.30 2.83 14.37
CA CYS A 40 6.20 3.47 13.39
C CYS A 40 7.14 2.45 12.73
N GLY A 41 7.06 2.31 11.41
CA GLY A 41 7.91 1.38 10.64
C GLY A 41 9.40 1.77 10.59
N SER A 42 9.74 3.06 10.64
CA SER A 42 11.12 3.55 10.47
C SER A 42 11.86 3.85 11.78
N ARG A 43 11.21 3.70 12.94
CA ARG A 43 11.70 4.20 14.24
C ARG A 43 12.11 5.68 14.19
N ALA A 44 11.29 6.50 13.51
CA ALA A 44 11.60 7.91 13.31
C ALA A 44 11.65 8.68 14.65
N GLY A 45 12.46 9.74 14.68
CA GLY A 45 12.65 10.54 15.89
C GLY A 45 13.75 11.57 15.73
N ARG A 46 15.01 11.13 15.82
CA ARG A 46 16.16 12.02 15.63
C ARG A 46 16.55 12.06 14.14
N ARG A 47 16.99 13.25 13.71
CA ARG A 47 17.62 13.46 12.39
C ARG A 47 18.80 12.48 12.21
N ARG A 48 18.99 11.91 11.01
CA ARG A 48 20.23 11.17 10.72
C ARG A 48 21.42 12.14 10.64
N THR A 49 22.62 11.63 10.92
CA THR A 49 23.85 12.44 10.89
C THR A 49 24.30 12.78 9.47
N ASP A 50 23.94 11.95 8.51
CA ASP A 50 24.43 11.90 7.13
C ASP A 50 23.34 12.20 6.09
N GLU A 51 22.24 12.85 6.49
CA GLU A 51 21.19 13.28 5.57
C GLU A 51 21.74 14.17 4.46
N LEU A 52 21.21 14.01 3.25
CA LEU A 52 21.53 14.83 2.08
C LEU A 52 21.38 16.31 2.41
N ASN A 53 22.34 17.10 1.93
CA ASN A 53 22.26 18.55 1.97
C ASN A 53 21.26 19.06 0.89
N THR A 54 21.02 20.36 0.84
CA THR A 54 20.03 20.94 -0.08
C THR A 54 20.41 20.77 -1.55
N GLU A 55 21.68 20.96 -1.91
CA GLU A 55 22.17 20.84 -3.29
C GLU A 55 22.01 19.40 -3.80
N GLU A 56 22.43 18.43 -2.99
CA GLU A 56 22.25 17.00 -3.28
C GLU A 56 20.76 16.66 -3.49
N CYS A 57 19.87 17.18 -2.65
CA CYS A 57 18.43 16.96 -2.84
C CYS A 57 17.92 17.56 -4.17
N LEU A 58 18.40 18.73 -4.58
CA LEU A 58 17.99 19.36 -5.84
C LEU A 58 18.46 18.54 -7.06
N GLU A 59 19.68 18.00 -7.02
CA GLU A 59 20.21 17.11 -8.05
C GLU A 59 19.42 15.80 -8.15
N VAL A 60 18.99 15.24 -7.01
CA VAL A 60 18.09 14.06 -7.00
C VAL A 60 16.77 14.39 -7.68
N ILE A 61 16.15 15.55 -7.39
CA ILE A 61 14.88 15.96 -8.01
C ILE A 61 15.02 16.08 -9.53
N GLU A 62 16.11 16.67 -10.00
CA GLU A 62 16.40 16.78 -11.44
C GLU A 62 16.54 15.40 -12.08
N SER A 63 17.26 14.49 -11.41
CA SER A 63 17.45 13.11 -11.87
C SER A 63 16.14 12.33 -11.94
N LEU A 64 15.27 12.52 -10.95
CA LEU A 64 13.91 11.95 -10.95
C LEU A 64 13.06 12.47 -12.11
N ALA A 65 13.17 13.76 -12.44
CA ALA A 65 12.49 14.34 -13.60
C ALA A 65 12.99 13.73 -14.91
N ARG A 66 14.32 13.54 -15.07
CA ARG A 66 14.90 12.86 -16.24
C ARG A 66 14.46 11.40 -16.38
N LEU A 67 14.21 10.73 -15.26
CA LEU A 67 13.65 9.36 -15.23
C LEU A 67 12.16 9.30 -15.58
N GLY A 68 11.47 10.44 -15.74
CA GLY A 68 10.05 10.51 -16.09
C GLY A 68 9.11 10.40 -14.89
N THR A 69 9.61 10.69 -13.68
CA THR A 69 8.79 10.74 -12.46
C THR A 69 7.66 11.75 -12.64
N ARG A 70 6.44 11.42 -12.17
CA ARG A 70 5.26 12.30 -12.27
C ARG A 70 4.81 12.82 -10.91
N GLU A 71 5.07 12.07 -9.85
CA GLU A 71 4.76 12.47 -8.49
C GLU A 71 5.86 12.11 -7.50
N ILE A 72 6.18 13.05 -6.62
CA ILE A 72 7.00 12.84 -5.42
C ILE A 72 6.13 13.09 -4.18
N SER A 73 5.98 12.06 -3.35
CA SER A 73 5.42 12.16 -2.01
C SER A 73 6.56 12.34 -1.01
N LEU A 74 6.71 13.56 -0.46
CA LEU A 74 7.66 13.83 0.60
C LEU A 74 7.13 13.30 1.93
N ILE A 75 7.94 12.46 2.55
CA ILE A 75 7.70 11.93 3.89
C ILE A 75 8.93 12.26 4.75
N GLY A 76 8.97 11.74 5.97
CA GLY A 76 10.17 11.76 6.78
C GLY A 76 10.08 10.73 7.88
N GLY A 77 10.62 11.08 9.04
CA GLY A 77 9.76 11.15 10.21
C GLY A 77 8.62 12.14 9.95
N GLU A 78 8.92 13.44 9.96
CA GLU A 78 8.01 14.52 9.55
C GLU A 78 8.74 15.50 8.62
N ALA A 79 8.27 15.62 7.38
CA ALA A 79 8.94 16.39 6.33
C ALA A 79 9.17 17.87 6.71
N TYR A 80 8.20 18.50 7.39
CA TYR A 80 8.27 19.91 7.79
C TYR A 80 9.32 20.22 8.87
N LEU A 81 9.97 19.20 9.45
CA LEU A 81 11.07 19.39 10.40
C LEU A 81 12.41 19.64 9.69
N ARG A 82 12.49 19.37 8.40
CA ARG A 82 13.64 19.73 7.57
C ARG A 82 13.54 21.21 7.18
N LYS A 83 14.63 21.97 7.35
CA LYS A 83 14.64 23.44 7.20
C LYS A 83 14.30 23.93 5.78
N ASP A 84 14.80 23.24 4.77
CA ASP A 84 14.70 23.55 3.34
C ASP A 84 13.56 22.82 2.63
N TRP A 85 12.62 22.20 3.37
CA TRP A 85 11.56 21.38 2.77
C TRP A 85 10.70 22.12 1.72
N THR A 86 10.41 23.42 1.92
CA THR A 86 9.66 24.23 0.93
C THR A 86 10.48 24.55 -0.31
N GLN A 87 11.82 24.60 -0.22
CA GLN A 87 12.69 24.72 -1.39
C GLN A 87 12.64 23.45 -2.24
N LEU A 88 12.57 22.27 -1.61
CA LEU A 88 12.40 21.01 -2.32
C LEU A 88 11.05 20.97 -3.04
N ILE A 89 9.96 21.39 -2.39
CA ILE A 89 8.63 21.50 -3.03
C ILE A 89 8.72 22.38 -4.28
N ARG A 90 9.32 23.58 -4.20
CA ARG A 90 9.47 24.47 -5.36
C ARG A 90 10.22 23.80 -6.52
N SER A 91 11.32 23.09 -6.22
CA SER A 91 12.10 22.39 -7.23
C SER A 91 11.30 21.26 -7.91
N ILE A 92 10.59 20.45 -7.13
CA ILE A 92 9.71 19.39 -7.67
C ILE A 92 8.69 20.00 -8.63
N ARG A 93 8.07 21.11 -8.24
CA ARG A 93 7.07 21.82 -9.05
C ARG A 93 7.66 22.47 -10.29
N SER A 94 8.87 23.03 -10.24
CA SER A 94 9.52 23.62 -11.42
C SER A 94 9.85 22.59 -12.50
N HIS A 95 10.00 21.31 -12.13
CA HIS A 95 10.13 20.20 -13.07
C HIS A 95 8.79 19.62 -13.56
N GLY A 96 7.65 20.24 -13.20
CA GLY A 96 6.33 19.80 -13.63
C GLY A 96 5.77 18.57 -12.89
N MET A 97 6.49 18.07 -11.87
CA MET A 97 6.06 16.92 -11.06
C MET A 97 5.05 17.34 -9.99
N TYR A 98 4.11 16.47 -9.67
CA TYR A 98 3.19 16.64 -8.54
C TYR A 98 3.96 16.46 -7.23
N CYS A 99 3.70 17.32 -6.25
CA CYS A 99 4.29 17.22 -4.92
C CYS A 99 3.19 17.03 -3.88
N ALA A 100 3.27 15.94 -3.13
CA ALA A 100 2.41 15.68 -1.98
C ALA A 100 3.25 15.47 -0.72
N ILE A 101 2.66 15.64 0.47
CA ILE A 101 3.29 15.21 1.73
C ILE A 101 2.43 14.20 2.48
N GLN A 102 3.05 13.39 3.33
CA GLN A 102 2.38 12.59 4.36
C GLN A 102 2.81 13.08 5.75
N THR A 103 1.86 13.31 6.65
CA THR A 103 2.17 13.92 7.95
C THR A 103 1.22 13.49 9.07
N GLY A 104 1.71 13.49 10.31
CA GLY A 104 0.89 13.47 11.52
C GLY A 104 0.36 14.84 11.95
N GLY A 105 0.78 15.93 11.30
CA GLY A 105 0.21 17.27 11.46
C GLY A 105 0.51 17.98 12.79
N ARG A 106 1.30 17.38 13.69
CA ARG A 106 1.47 17.86 15.07
C ARG A 106 1.91 19.33 15.15
N ASN A 107 2.98 19.68 14.43
CA ASN A 107 3.55 21.03 14.40
C ASN A 107 3.49 21.66 12.99
N LEU A 108 2.55 21.23 12.15
CA LEU A 108 2.27 21.90 10.88
C LEU A 108 1.37 23.11 11.14
N ASN A 109 1.98 24.18 11.68
CA ASN A 109 1.29 25.41 12.03
C ASN A 109 0.86 26.20 10.77
N PRO A 110 -0.01 27.23 10.91
CA PRO A 110 -0.52 28.00 9.78
C PRO A 110 0.57 28.58 8.88
N LYS A 111 1.64 29.14 9.46
CA LYS A 111 2.75 29.73 8.70
C LYS A 111 3.47 28.69 7.83
N ARG A 112 3.77 27.51 8.38
CA ARG A 112 4.42 26.42 7.63
C ARG A 112 3.54 25.91 6.49
N LEU A 113 2.23 25.82 6.71
CA LEU A 113 1.29 25.41 5.69
C LEU A 113 1.21 26.44 4.56
N GLU A 114 1.12 27.72 4.89
CA GLU A 114 1.13 28.83 3.94
C GLU A 114 2.40 28.81 3.07
N GLU A 115 3.58 28.74 3.69
CA GLU A 115 4.87 28.63 2.98
C GLU A 115 4.93 27.41 2.03
N ALA A 116 4.27 26.30 2.38
CA ALA A 116 4.21 25.10 1.56
C ALA A 116 3.25 25.25 0.37
N VAL A 117 2.10 25.89 0.58
CA VAL A 117 1.14 26.23 -0.47
C VAL A 117 1.78 27.20 -1.47
N GLU A 118 2.45 28.24 -0.98
CA GLU A 118 3.22 29.19 -1.81
C GLU A 118 4.34 28.50 -2.60
N ALA A 119 4.98 27.48 -2.00
CA ALA A 119 5.97 26.66 -2.68
C ALA A 119 5.38 25.76 -3.78
N GLY A 120 4.05 25.63 -3.84
CA GLY A 120 3.33 24.86 -4.85
C GLY A 120 2.96 23.44 -4.43
N LEU A 121 2.88 23.16 -3.12
CA LEU A 121 2.38 21.87 -2.62
C LEU A 121 1.00 21.57 -3.21
N ASN A 122 0.82 20.36 -3.75
CA ASN A 122 -0.45 20.01 -4.39
C ASN A 122 -1.42 19.28 -3.44
N GLY A 123 -0.89 18.45 -2.55
CA GLY A 123 -1.73 17.66 -1.65
C GLY A 123 -1.06 17.23 -0.36
N ILE A 124 -1.88 16.87 0.61
CA ILE A 124 -1.48 16.47 1.95
C ILE A 124 -2.31 15.28 2.41
N GLY A 125 -1.62 14.19 2.74
CA GLY A 125 -2.21 13.08 3.47
C GLY A 125 -1.94 13.23 4.95
N VAL A 126 -3.01 13.28 5.74
CA VAL A 126 -2.90 13.34 7.21
C VAL A 126 -3.27 11.99 7.77
N SER A 127 -2.44 11.44 8.63
CA SER A 127 -2.73 10.14 9.19
C SER A 127 -3.78 10.22 10.31
N LEU A 128 -4.77 9.33 10.27
CA LEU A 128 -5.75 9.06 11.34
C LEU A 128 -5.89 7.54 11.53
N ASP A 129 -5.37 6.98 12.63
CA ASP A 129 -5.30 5.52 12.85
C ASP A 129 -6.44 4.93 13.71
N GLY A 130 -7.54 5.66 13.84
CA GLY A 130 -8.68 5.36 14.70
C GLY A 130 -9.39 6.64 15.14
N LEU A 131 -10.42 6.50 15.96
CA LEU A 131 -11.01 7.63 16.68
C LEU A 131 -10.03 8.14 17.75
N ALA A 132 -10.29 9.34 18.30
CA ALA A 132 -9.35 10.05 19.16
C ALA A 132 -8.68 9.19 20.25
N PRO A 133 -9.39 8.35 21.05
CA PRO A 133 -8.76 7.53 22.08
C PRO A 133 -7.74 6.53 21.53
N LEU A 134 -8.09 5.84 20.43
CA LEU A 134 -7.20 4.86 19.82
C LEU A 134 -6.04 5.55 19.10
N HIS A 135 -6.35 6.61 18.35
CA HIS A 135 -5.37 7.40 17.61
C HIS A 135 -4.26 7.93 18.51
N ASP A 136 -4.61 8.63 19.60
CA ASP A 136 -3.64 9.18 20.54
C ASP A 136 -2.81 8.10 21.23
N LYS A 137 -3.43 6.96 21.54
CA LYS A 137 -2.76 5.79 22.11
C LYS A 137 -1.71 5.23 21.15
N VAL A 138 -2.07 4.91 19.91
CA VAL A 138 -1.15 4.29 18.95
C VAL A 138 -0.08 5.26 18.45
N ARG A 139 -0.36 6.57 18.44
CA ARG A 139 0.62 7.62 18.14
C ARG A 139 1.46 8.04 19.33
N ASN A 140 1.10 7.58 20.52
CA ASN A 140 1.77 7.83 21.80
C ASN A 140 1.93 9.31 22.13
N VAL A 141 0.94 10.11 21.74
CA VAL A 141 0.94 11.57 21.90
C VAL A 141 -0.49 12.03 22.17
N PRO A 142 -0.81 12.48 23.40
CA PRO A 142 -2.11 13.06 23.71
C PRO A 142 -2.41 14.30 22.85
N GLY A 143 -3.64 14.40 22.36
CA GLY A 143 -4.13 15.48 21.50
C GLY A 143 -3.63 15.39 20.05
N SER A 144 -3.02 14.28 19.63
CA SER A 144 -2.54 14.11 18.26
C SER A 144 -3.68 14.04 17.24
N PHE A 145 -4.81 13.44 17.62
CA PHE A 145 -6.01 13.39 16.78
C PHE A 145 -6.52 14.79 16.45
N ASP A 146 -6.67 15.65 17.46
CA ASP A 146 -7.17 17.00 17.27
C ASP A 146 -6.24 17.83 16.39
N ARG A 147 -4.92 17.65 16.53
CA ARG A 147 -3.91 18.30 15.68
C ARG A 147 -3.98 17.82 14.23
N ALA A 148 -4.20 16.53 14.01
CA ALA A 148 -4.39 15.97 12.67
C ALA A 148 -5.67 16.52 12.02
N VAL A 149 -6.79 16.53 12.75
CA VAL A 149 -8.08 17.10 12.29
C VAL A 149 -7.96 18.59 11.95
N ASP A 150 -7.34 19.37 12.82
CA ASP A 150 -7.07 20.79 12.63
C ASP A 150 -6.18 21.04 11.39
N THR A 151 -5.19 20.19 11.16
CA THR A 151 -4.35 20.23 9.95
C THR A 151 -5.16 19.96 8.68
N LEU A 152 -6.02 18.94 8.67
CA LEU A 152 -6.91 18.65 7.54
C LEU A 152 -7.82 19.83 7.21
N LYS A 153 -8.43 20.45 8.24
CA LYS A 153 -9.31 21.62 8.07
C LYS A 153 -8.57 22.80 7.45
N ARG A 154 -7.37 23.11 7.95
CA ARG A 154 -6.54 24.20 7.37
C ARG A 154 -6.10 23.90 5.95
N ALA A 155 -5.64 22.68 5.68
CA ALA A 155 -5.21 22.28 4.34
C ALA A 155 -6.33 22.39 3.31
N ARG A 156 -7.55 21.96 3.69
CA ARG A 156 -8.75 22.12 2.87
C ARG A 156 -9.05 23.58 2.59
N ALA A 157 -9.02 24.43 3.62
CA ALA A 157 -9.28 25.86 3.49
C ALA A 157 -8.25 26.56 2.58
N ALA A 158 -7.02 26.04 2.54
CA ALA A 158 -5.95 26.51 1.66
C ALA A 158 -6.04 25.95 0.22
N GLY A 159 -7.05 25.12 -0.10
CA GLY A 159 -7.28 24.58 -1.44
C GLY A 159 -6.41 23.38 -1.81
N LEU A 160 -5.75 22.74 -0.84
CA LEU A 160 -4.97 21.52 -1.09
C LEU A 160 -5.89 20.32 -1.32
N ALA A 161 -5.43 19.37 -2.14
CA ALA A 161 -6.03 18.04 -2.16
C ALA A 161 -5.71 17.33 -0.84
N ILE A 162 -6.74 16.95 -0.08
CA ILE A 162 -6.56 16.30 1.22
C ILE A 162 -6.92 14.82 1.15
N SER A 163 -6.11 13.99 1.80
CA SER A 163 -6.40 12.57 2.02
C SER A 163 -6.15 12.19 3.47
N VAL A 164 -6.72 11.07 3.87
CA VAL A 164 -6.44 10.46 5.17
C VAL A 164 -5.72 9.14 5.00
N ASN A 165 -4.74 8.84 5.86
CA ASN A 165 -4.07 7.54 5.90
C ASN A 165 -4.35 6.82 7.22
N THR A 166 -4.67 5.53 7.16
CA THR A 166 -4.95 4.71 8.35
C THR A 166 -4.14 3.42 8.31
N GLN A 167 -3.39 3.15 9.38
CA GLN A 167 -2.84 1.82 9.66
C GLN A 167 -3.88 0.97 10.39
N ILE A 168 -4.23 -0.19 9.83
CA ILE A 168 -5.07 -1.18 10.50
C ILE A 168 -4.19 -2.04 11.38
N GLY A 169 -4.32 -1.86 12.69
CA GLY A 169 -3.87 -2.80 13.71
C GLY A 169 -5.00 -3.64 14.29
N ALA A 170 -4.68 -4.45 15.29
CA ALA A 170 -5.61 -5.36 15.97
C ALA A 170 -6.84 -4.65 16.56
N ALA A 171 -6.69 -3.40 17.02
CA ALA A 171 -7.77 -2.62 17.64
C ALA A 171 -8.47 -1.64 16.68
N THR A 172 -7.97 -1.47 15.44
CA THR A 172 -8.47 -0.42 14.53
C THR A 172 -9.81 -0.76 13.89
N MET A 173 -10.12 -2.05 13.71
CA MET A 173 -11.27 -2.49 12.91
C MET A 173 -12.61 -1.92 13.37
N SER A 174 -12.84 -1.83 14.68
CA SER A 174 -14.09 -1.30 15.25
C SER A 174 -14.30 0.18 14.95
N ASP A 175 -13.21 0.93 14.80
CA ASP A 175 -13.25 2.38 14.58
C ASP A 175 -13.48 2.74 13.11
N LEU A 176 -13.19 1.83 12.16
CA LEU A 176 -13.20 2.14 10.73
C LEU A 176 -14.52 2.75 10.22
N PRO A 177 -15.73 2.25 10.59
CA PRO A 177 -16.97 2.86 10.12
C PRO A 177 -17.14 4.32 10.57
N ALA A 178 -16.97 4.59 11.87
CA ALA A 178 -17.11 5.94 12.42
C ALA A 178 -15.97 6.88 11.98
N LEU A 179 -14.78 6.31 11.76
CA LEU A 179 -13.66 7.04 11.18
C LEU A 179 -13.97 7.46 9.75
N MET A 180 -14.60 6.61 8.93
CA MET A 180 -15.05 6.98 7.58
C MET A 180 -16.01 8.17 7.60
N ASP A 181 -16.99 8.16 8.52
CA ASP A 181 -17.91 9.29 8.72
C ASP A 181 -17.13 10.58 9.02
N THR A 182 -16.18 10.51 9.95
CA THR A 182 -15.32 11.64 10.30
C THR A 182 -14.52 12.14 9.09
N ILE A 183 -13.94 11.25 8.30
CA ILE A 183 -13.15 11.59 7.10
C ILE A 183 -14.01 12.34 6.07
N ILE A 184 -15.24 11.87 5.85
CA ILE A 184 -16.20 12.48 4.94
C ILE A 184 -16.62 13.87 5.45
N GLU A 185 -16.92 14.01 6.73
CA GLU A 185 -17.29 15.30 7.35
C GLU A 185 -16.16 16.34 7.25
N LEU A 186 -14.91 15.91 7.36
CA LEU A 186 -13.75 16.77 7.17
C LEU A 186 -13.58 17.21 5.71
N GLY A 187 -14.25 16.54 4.77
CA GLY A 187 -14.25 16.82 3.34
C GLY A 187 -13.06 16.21 2.61
N ALA A 188 -12.46 15.15 3.16
CA ALA A 188 -11.44 14.40 2.44
C ALA A 188 -12.09 13.54 1.36
N THR A 189 -11.46 13.50 0.19
CA THR A 189 -11.98 12.74 -0.97
C THR A 189 -11.26 11.42 -1.18
N HIS A 190 -10.15 11.20 -0.47
CA HIS A 190 -9.35 9.98 -0.57
C HIS A 190 -9.01 9.44 0.83
N TRP A 191 -9.13 8.13 0.99
CA TRP A 191 -8.76 7.43 2.22
C TRP A 191 -7.83 6.25 1.92
N GLN A 192 -6.55 6.40 2.21
CA GLN A 192 -5.56 5.34 2.10
C GLN A 192 -5.63 4.44 3.34
N ILE A 193 -5.78 3.14 3.13
CA ILE A 193 -5.79 2.16 4.21
C ILE A 193 -4.74 1.08 3.95
N GLN A 194 -4.04 0.63 4.98
CA GLN A 194 -3.04 -0.44 4.89
C GLN A 194 -2.89 -1.16 6.23
N LEU A 195 -2.37 -2.40 6.23
CA LEU A 195 -2.10 -3.11 7.48
C LEU A 195 -0.84 -2.56 8.17
N THR A 196 -0.86 -2.53 9.51
CA THR A 196 0.35 -2.44 10.31
C THR A 196 1.21 -3.68 10.09
N VAL A 197 2.51 -3.49 9.84
CA VAL A 197 3.47 -4.59 9.59
C VAL A 197 4.51 -4.61 10.70
N ALA A 198 5.00 -5.80 11.01
CA ALA A 198 6.02 -6.07 12.02
C ALA A 198 7.41 -5.50 11.64
N MET A 199 7.55 -4.19 11.66
CA MET A 199 8.81 -3.48 11.40
C MET A 199 8.90 -2.21 12.26
N GLY A 200 10.13 -1.82 12.62
CA GLY A 200 10.39 -0.66 13.46
C GLY A 200 9.78 -0.83 14.86
N ASN A 201 9.12 0.22 15.35
CA ASN A 201 8.46 0.20 16.66
C ASN A 201 7.31 -0.83 16.72
N ALA A 202 6.68 -1.15 15.59
CA ALA A 202 5.57 -2.10 15.57
C ALA A 202 6.01 -3.53 15.94
N VAL A 203 7.30 -3.87 15.78
CA VAL A 203 7.83 -5.15 16.28
C VAL A 203 7.83 -5.15 17.80
N ASP A 204 8.20 -4.04 18.44
CA ASP A 204 8.27 -3.93 19.90
C ASP A 204 6.87 -3.87 20.55
N ASN A 205 5.84 -3.65 19.75
CA ASN A 205 4.43 -3.54 20.15
C ASN A 205 3.60 -4.49 19.28
N ASP A 206 3.97 -5.77 19.25
CA ASP A 206 3.40 -6.76 18.34
C ASP A 206 1.91 -7.07 18.62
N GLU A 207 1.38 -6.67 19.78
CA GLU A 207 -0.05 -6.68 20.08
C GLU A 207 -0.86 -5.74 19.16
N LEU A 208 -0.20 -4.80 18.48
CA LEU A 208 -0.82 -3.93 17.48
C LEU A 208 -1.05 -4.66 16.15
N LEU A 209 -0.40 -5.79 15.90
CA LEU A 209 -0.48 -6.49 14.63
C LEU A 209 -1.79 -7.28 14.51
N LEU A 210 -2.47 -7.10 13.38
CA LEU A 210 -3.60 -7.94 13.03
C LEU A 210 -3.14 -9.39 12.82
N GLN A 211 -3.92 -10.37 13.22
CA GLN A 211 -3.63 -11.78 12.92
C GLN A 211 -4.11 -12.15 11.51
N PRO A 212 -3.40 -13.03 10.76
CA PRO A 212 -3.79 -13.43 9.40
C PRO A 212 -5.24 -13.93 9.27
N TYR A 213 -5.71 -14.72 10.24
CA TYR A 213 -7.09 -15.23 10.22
C TYR A 213 -8.17 -14.13 10.32
N GLN A 214 -7.85 -12.95 10.88
CA GLN A 214 -8.79 -11.83 11.00
C GLN A 214 -9.08 -11.15 9.65
N LEU A 215 -8.36 -11.52 8.57
CA LEU A 215 -8.71 -11.09 7.22
C LEU A 215 -10.12 -11.57 6.82
N LEU A 216 -10.59 -12.69 7.37
CA LEU A 216 -11.95 -13.18 7.12
C LEU A 216 -13.03 -12.19 7.57
N ASP A 217 -12.75 -11.38 8.60
CA ASP A 217 -13.65 -10.34 9.09
C ASP A 217 -13.34 -8.97 8.49
N LEU A 218 -12.05 -8.65 8.30
CA LEU A 218 -11.62 -7.35 7.78
C LEU A 218 -12.06 -7.14 6.33
N MET A 219 -11.86 -8.14 5.47
CA MET A 219 -12.09 -7.97 4.03
C MET A 219 -13.56 -7.68 3.66
N PRO A 220 -14.58 -8.35 4.23
CA PRO A 220 -15.97 -7.96 4.00
C PRO A 220 -16.31 -6.59 4.59
N LEU A 221 -15.72 -6.21 5.74
CA LEU A 221 -15.88 -4.86 6.30
C LEU A 221 -15.35 -3.80 5.33
N LEU A 222 -14.13 -3.96 4.81
CA LEU A 222 -13.55 -3.05 3.83
C LEU A 222 -14.38 -2.99 2.54
N ALA A 223 -14.91 -4.12 2.06
CA ALA A 223 -15.80 -4.15 0.90
C ALA A 223 -17.07 -3.31 1.12
N LYS A 224 -17.67 -3.38 2.31
CA LYS A 224 -18.81 -2.54 2.70
C LYS A 224 -18.42 -1.06 2.71
N LEU A 225 -17.33 -0.71 3.39
CA LEU A 225 -16.86 0.67 3.51
C LEU A 225 -16.46 1.26 2.16
N TYR A 226 -15.88 0.47 1.26
CA TYR A 226 -15.57 0.91 -0.10
C TYR A 226 -16.82 1.39 -0.84
N LYS A 227 -17.87 0.55 -0.87
CA LYS A 227 -19.13 0.86 -1.57
C LYS A 227 -19.82 2.08 -0.97
N GLU A 228 -19.88 2.14 0.35
CA GLU A 228 -20.47 3.28 1.06
C GLU A 228 -19.69 4.57 0.84
N GLY A 229 -18.35 4.51 0.95
CA GLY A 229 -17.46 5.63 0.69
C GLY A 229 -17.65 6.21 -0.71
N VAL A 230 -17.63 5.36 -1.74
CA VAL A 230 -17.84 5.79 -3.14
C VAL A 230 -19.20 6.49 -3.30
N SER A 231 -20.28 5.93 -2.74
CA SER A 231 -21.61 6.58 -2.80
C SER A 231 -21.68 7.93 -2.08
N ARG A 232 -20.72 8.22 -1.19
CA ARG A 232 -20.62 9.45 -0.40
C ARG A 232 -19.47 10.35 -0.84
N GLY A 233 -18.85 10.07 -2.00
CA GLY A 233 -17.77 10.89 -2.57
C GLY A 233 -16.38 10.67 -1.96
N LEU A 234 -16.17 9.57 -1.23
CA LEU A 234 -14.88 9.16 -0.68
C LEU A 234 -14.32 7.96 -1.42
N LEU A 235 -13.16 8.13 -2.06
CA LEU A 235 -12.45 7.03 -2.70
C LEU A 235 -11.46 6.38 -1.72
N MET A 236 -11.76 5.15 -1.31
CA MET A 236 -10.82 4.38 -0.49
C MET A 236 -9.73 3.74 -1.38
N ASN A 237 -8.47 4.10 -1.11
CA ASN A 237 -7.31 3.49 -1.74
C ASN A 237 -6.75 2.39 -0.83
N VAL A 238 -6.90 1.13 -1.25
CA VAL A 238 -6.47 -0.02 -0.47
C VAL A 238 -5.01 -0.33 -0.76
N GLY A 239 -4.19 -0.30 0.29
CA GLY A 239 -2.75 -0.48 0.23
C GLY A 239 -2.33 -1.83 -0.35
N ASN A 240 -1.07 -1.86 -0.80
CA ASN A 240 -0.47 -3.02 -1.46
C ASN A 240 -0.36 -4.26 -0.57
N ASN A 241 -0.60 -4.14 0.75
CA ASN A 241 -0.55 -5.21 1.74
C ASN A 241 -1.92 -5.74 2.21
N ILE A 242 -3.01 -5.36 1.55
CA ILE A 242 -4.37 -5.81 1.84
C ILE A 242 -4.95 -6.51 0.60
N GLY A 243 -5.74 -7.57 0.81
CA GLY A 243 -6.54 -8.20 -0.25
C GLY A 243 -5.99 -9.52 -0.74
N TYR A 244 -5.69 -9.60 -2.04
CA TYR A 244 -5.21 -10.77 -2.79
C TYR A 244 -6.27 -11.84 -3.04
N TYR A 245 -6.87 -11.76 -4.23
CA TYR A 245 -7.69 -12.78 -4.91
C TYR A 245 -8.87 -13.38 -4.12
N GLY A 246 -9.21 -12.81 -2.96
CA GLY A 246 -10.50 -13.07 -2.34
C GLY A 246 -11.63 -12.36 -3.10
N PRO A 247 -12.89 -12.69 -2.80
CA PRO A 247 -14.07 -12.30 -3.59
C PRO A 247 -14.40 -10.80 -3.58
N TYR A 248 -13.59 -9.96 -2.93
CA TYR A 248 -13.81 -8.52 -2.78
C TYR A 248 -12.74 -7.67 -3.48
N GLU A 249 -11.64 -8.29 -3.91
CA GLU A 249 -10.47 -7.61 -4.46
C GLU A 249 -10.80 -6.72 -5.68
N HIS A 250 -11.72 -7.20 -6.53
CA HIS A 250 -12.17 -6.51 -7.74
C HIS A 250 -12.88 -5.18 -7.48
N LEU A 251 -13.38 -4.96 -6.26
CA LEU A 251 -14.12 -3.74 -5.93
C LEU A 251 -13.22 -2.50 -5.96
N TRP A 252 -12.00 -2.61 -5.43
CA TRP A 252 -11.15 -1.43 -5.16
C TRP A 252 -9.87 -1.37 -5.99
N ARG A 253 -9.29 -2.51 -6.42
CA ARG A 253 -7.93 -2.51 -6.99
C ARG A 253 -7.85 -1.74 -8.30
N GLY A 254 -8.85 -1.90 -9.16
CA GLY A 254 -8.98 -1.20 -10.43
C GLY A 254 -9.80 0.09 -10.38
N PHE A 255 -10.18 0.56 -9.19
CA PHE A 255 -11.09 1.71 -9.04
C PHE A 255 -12.37 1.56 -9.88
N GLY A 256 -12.94 0.35 -9.93
CA GLY A 256 -14.10 0.01 -10.75
C GLY A 256 -13.79 -0.85 -11.99
N ASP A 257 -12.54 -0.92 -12.45
CA ASP A 257 -12.15 -1.91 -13.45
C ASP A 257 -11.91 -3.28 -12.79
N GLU A 258 -12.90 -4.14 -12.89
CA GLU A 258 -12.92 -5.49 -12.32
C GLU A 258 -11.83 -6.42 -12.86
N ARG A 259 -11.18 -6.10 -14.00
CA ARG A 259 -10.09 -6.89 -14.58
C ARG A 259 -8.76 -6.63 -13.89
N VAL A 260 -8.65 -5.52 -13.17
CA VAL A 260 -7.43 -5.14 -12.47
C VAL A 260 -7.39 -5.82 -11.11
N HIS A 261 -6.36 -6.64 -10.93
CA HIS A 261 -6.06 -7.33 -9.69
C HIS A 261 -4.60 -7.15 -9.32
N TRP A 262 -4.21 -7.60 -8.13
CA TRP A 262 -2.80 -7.71 -7.80
C TRP A 262 -2.07 -8.56 -8.85
N SER A 263 -0.97 -8.07 -9.41
CA SER A 263 -0.22 -8.73 -10.48
C SER A 263 1.29 -8.75 -10.21
N GLY A 264 1.65 -8.70 -8.93
CA GLY A 264 3.03 -8.53 -8.47
C GLY A 264 3.33 -7.15 -7.92
N CYS A 265 4.47 -7.03 -7.26
CA CYS A 265 4.88 -5.81 -6.57
C CYS A 265 5.39 -4.75 -7.55
N ALA A 266 4.84 -3.54 -7.48
CA ALA A 266 5.25 -2.39 -8.29
C ALA A 266 6.60 -1.76 -7.86
N ALA A 267 7.15 -2.22 -6.73
CA ALA A 267 8.40 -1.73 -6.19
C ALA A 267 9.56 -2.02 -7.13
N GLY A 268 10.30 -0.97 -7.49
CA GLY A 268 11.33 -1.04 -8.49
C GLY A 268 10.80 -1.17 -9.91
N THR A 269 9.50 -1.15 -10.19
CA THR A 269 8.96 -1.15 -11.57
C THR A 269 8.41 0.21 -11.93
N THR A 270 7.45 0.69 -11.16
CA THR A 270 6.80 2.00 -11.33
C THR A 270 6.81 2.84 -10.05
N VAL A 271 7.37 2.26 -8.97
CA VAL A 271 7.59 2.91 -7.69
C VAL A 271 9.07 2.90 -7.35
N LEU A 272 9.55 4.03 -6.83
CA LEU A 272 10.89 4.22 -6.29
C LEU A 272 10.78 4.86 -4.90
N ALA A 273 11.77 4.63 -4.06
CA ALA A 273 11.89 5.31 -2.79
C ALA A 273 13.32 5.75 -2.50
N LEU A 274 13.43 6.80 -1.69
CA LEU A 274 14.70 7.30 -1.20
C LEU A 274 14.63 7.53 0.31
N GLU A 275 15.74 7.24 0.98
CA GLU A 275 15.98 7.62 2.37
C GLU A 275 16.71 8.96 2.47
N ALA A 276 16.73 9.53 3.68
CA ALA A 276 17.21 10.89 3.87
C ALA A 276 18.71 11.06 3.61
N ASP A 277 19.48 9.97 3.67
CA ASP A 277 20.93 9.89 3.42
C ASP A 277 21.27 9.70 1.93
N GLY A 278 20.25 9.58 1.06
CA GLY A 278 20.43 9.33 -0.37
C GLY A 278 20.39 7.85 -0.77
N THR A 279 20.13 6.94 0.17
CA THR A 279 19.96 5.52 -0.13
C THR A 279 18.68 5.30 -0.96
N VAL A 280 18.82 4.59 -2.08
CA VAL A 280 17.72 4.31 -3.01
C VAL A 280 17.15 2.92 -2.77
N LYS A 281 15.83 2.79 -2.74
CA LYS A 281 15.09 1.53 -2.54
C LYS A 281 13.97 1.37 -3.57
N GLY A 282 13.58 0.13 -3.86
CA GLY A 282 12.41 -0.13 -4.72
C GLY A 282 11.08 0.13 -4.01
N CYS A 283 11.05 0.05 -2.69
CA CYS A 283 9.86 0.24 -1.87
C CYS A 283 10.20 1.14 -0.68
N PRO A 284 9.36 2.14 -0.34
CA PRO A 284 9.60 3.00 0.81
C PRO A 284 9.53 2.25 2.14
N SER A 285 8.69 1.22 2.20
CA SER A 285 8.42 0.47 3.42
C SER A 285 9.39 -0.68 3.66
N LEU A 286 10.15 -1.14 2.67
CA LEU A 286 11.08 -2.24 2.89
C LEU A 286 12.27 -1.80 3.74
N ALA A 287 12.77 -2.74 4.56
CA ALA A 287 13.97 -2.55 5.35
C ALA A 287 15.17 -2.22 4.44
N THR A 288 16.04 -1.33 4.90
CA THR A 288 17.24 -0.94 4.15
C THR A 288 18.17 -2.15 3.94
N VAL A 289 18.30 -2.99 4.97
CA VAL A 289 19.10 -4.22 4.90
C VAL A 289 18.50 -5.16 3.85
N GLY A 290 19.28 -5.45 2.81
CA GLY A 290 18.91 -6.36 1.72
C GLY A 290 18.12 -5.74 0.57
N PHE A 291 17.61 -4.50 0.72
CA PHE A 291 16.84 -3.80 -0.32
C PHE A 291 17.39 -2.41 -0.70
N ALA A 292 18.54 -2.01 -0.16
CA ALA A 292 19.27 -0.84 -0.62
C ALA A 292 19.89 -1.11 -2.01
N GLY A 293 19.51 -0.32 -3.00
CA GLY A 293 20.04 -0.40 -4.37
C GLY A 293 21.39 0.31 -4.54
N GLY A 294 21.75 1.19 -3.62
CA GLY A 294 22.91 2.07 -3.72
C GLY A 294 22.60 3.43 -3.13
N ASN A 295 23.59 4.33 -3.13
CA ASN A 295 23.45 5.70 -2.67
C ASN A 295 23.75 6.68 -3.81
N VAL A 296 22.98 7.77 -3.90
CA VAL A 296 23.14 8.79 -4.95
C VAL A 296 24.47 9.54 -4.90
N ARG A 297 25.22 9.44 -3.80
CA ARG A 297 26.59 9.98 -3.68
C ARG A 297 27.63 9.12 -4.40
N ASP A 298 27.33 7.84 -4.59
CA ASP A 298 28.27 6.87 -5.16
C ASP A 298 28.00 6.62 -6.65
N LEU A 299 26.72 6.66 -7.05
CA LEU A 299 26.25 6.33 -8.39
C LEU A 299 25.14 7.29 -8.82
N SER A 300 25.00 7.51 -10.14
CA SER A 300 23.85 8.24 -10.67
C SER A 300 22.55 7.52 -10.32
N LEU A 301 21.47 8.27 -10.10
CA LEU A 301 20.17 7.69 -9.80
C LEU A 301 19.67 6.81 -10.95
N GLU A 302 19.98 7.20 -12.19
CA GLU A 302 19.69 6.45 -13.40
C GLU A 302 20.40 5.10 -13.44
N ASP A 303 21.68 5.05 -13.05
CA ASP A 303 22.43 3.79 -12.97
C ASP A 303 21.84 2.88 -11.90
N ILE A 304 21.60 3.41 -10.69
CA ILE A 304 20.96 2.64 -9.61
C ILE A 304 19.63 2.07 -10.08
N TRP A 305 18.77 2.88 -10.69
CA TRP A 305 17.46 2.46 -11.19
C TRP A 305 17.54 1.38 -12.27
N ARG A 306 18.58 1.42 -13.11
CA ARG A 306 18.75 0.49 -14.24
C ARG A 306 19.47 -0.79 -13.88
N THR A 307 20.41 -0.78 -12.93
CA THR A 307 21.32 -1.90 -12.70
C THR A 307 21.23 -2.55 -11.31
N SER A 308 20.65 -1.88 -10.31
CA SER A 308 20.71 -2.39 -8.94
C SER A 308 19.72 -3.53 -8.65
N GLU A 309 20.26 -4.74 -8.50
CA GLU A 309 19.50 -5.98 -8.29
C GLU A 309 18.59 -5.94 -7.05
N ALA A 310 19.05 -5.28 -5.97
CA ALA A 310 18.33 -5.19 -4.70
C ALA A 310 16.98 -4.45 -4.81
N ILE A 311 16.83 -3.58 -5.81
CA ILE A 311 15.56 -2.87 -6.05
C ILE A 311 14.76 -3.48 -7.21
N HIS A 312 15.33 -4.41 -7.99
CA HIS A 312 14.66 -5.09 -9.11
C HIS A 312 13.93 -6.37 -8.71
N PHE A 313 13.75 -6.64 -7.42
CA PHE A 313 13.08 -7.86 -6.96
C PHE A 313 11.67 -8.03 -7.55
N GLY A 314 10.92 -6.94 -7.76
CA GLY A 314 9.61 -6.99 -8.42
C GLY A 314 9.71 -7.39 -9.90
N ARG A 315 10.78 -6.95 -10.59
CA ARG A 315 11.06 -7.27 -12.00
C ARG A 315 11.45 -8.73 -12.19
N LEU A 316 12.24 -9.26 -11.25
CA LEU A 316 12.91 -10.56 -11.36
C LEU A 316 12.12 -11.74 -10.75
N ARG A 317 11.18 -11.48 -9.83
CA ARG A 317 10.52 -12.55 -9.09
C ARG A 317 9.72 -13.48 -10.00
N SER A 318 9.93 -14.77 -9.79
CA SER A 318 9.28 -15.88 -10.46
C SER A 318 8.59 -16.80 -9.44
N VAL A 319 7.92 -17.84 -9.96
CA VAL A 319 7.30 -18.87 -9.11
C VAL A 319 8.36 -19.61 -8.29
N ASP A 320 9.59 -19.76 -8.81
CA ASP A 320 10.70 -20.51 -8.16
C ASP A 320 11.26 -19.82 -6.92
N ASP A 321 11.01 -18.52 -6.77
CA ASP A 321 11.43 -17.76 -5.60
C ASP A 321 10.42 -17.88 -4.43
N MET A 322 9.24 -18.48 -4.68
CA MET A 322 8.18 -18.66 -3.69
C MET A 322 8.32 -19.96 -2.91
N TRP A 323 7.66 -20.03 -1.76
CA TRP A 323 7.69 -21.18 -0.86
C TRP A 323 6.40 -21.26 -0.04
N GLY A 324 6.22 -22.36 0.70
CA GLY A 324 5.00 -22.58 1.49
C GLY A 324 3.74 -22.52 0.63
N PHE A 325 2.67 -21.92 1.16
CA PHE A 325 1.38 -21.82 0.48
C PHE A 325 1.47 -21.14 -0.89
N CYS A 326 2.26 -20.07 -1.01
CA CYS A 326 2.32 -19.29 -2.24
C CYS A 326 2.96 -20.05 -3.42
N ARG A 327 3.87 -21.00 -3.17
CA ARG A 327 4.55 -21.75 -4.24
C ARG A 327 3.61 -22.61 -5.07
N THR A 328 2.59 -23.18 -4.44
CA THR A 328 1.61 -24.08 -5.09
C THR A 328 0.25 -23.43 -5.29
N CYS A 329 0.15 -22.11 -5.08
CA CYS A 329 -1.10 -21.36 -5.23
C CYS A 329 -1.51 -21.28 -6.71
N TYR A 330 -2.82 -21.33 -6.97
CA TYR A 330 -3.40 -21.16 -8.32
C TYR A 330 -2.95 -19.84 -9.00
N TYR A 331 -2.76 -18.77 -8.22
CA TYR A 331 -2.36 -17.45 -8.72
C TYR A 331 -0.84 -17.21 -8.70
N ALA A 332 -0.03 -18.24 -8.49
CA ALA A 332 1.40 -18.13 -8.20
C ALA A 332 2.20 -17.25 -9.18
N ASP A 333 2.05 -17.51 -10.48
CA ASP A 333 2.79 -16.88 -11.59
C ASP A 333 2.38 -15.42 -11.83
N VAL A 334 1.13 -15.07 -11.51
CA VAL A 334 0.59 -13.70 -11.59
C VAL A 334 0.87 -12.92 -10.31
N CYS A 335 0.53 -13.49 -9.15
CA CYS A 335 0.60 -12.81 -7.85
C CYS A 335 2.02 -12.55 -7.37
N ARG A 336 2.91 -13.54 -7.59
CA ARG A 336 4.31 -13.53 -7.15
C ARG A 336 4.48 -13.31 -5.64
N GLY A 337 3.56 -13.87 -4.85
CA GLY A 337 3.67 -13.96 -3.39
C GLY A 337 3.22 -12.73 -2.60
N GLY A 338 2.41 -11.85 -3.19
CA GLY A 338 1.83 -10.68 -2.51
C GLY A 338 2.86 -9.61 -2.13
N CYS A 339 2.59 -8.83 -1.08
CA CYS A 339 3.47 -7.77 -0.62
C CYS A 339 4.79 -8.35 -0.06
N THR A 340 5.90 -7.97 -0.72
CA THR A 340 7.26 -8.31 -0.28
C THR A 340 7.54 -7.75 1.10
N TRP A 341 7.11 -6.52 1.39
CA TRP A 341 7.34 -5.90 2.70
C TRP A 341 6.69 -6.69 3.83
N THR A 342 5.41 -7.01 3.71
CA THR A 342 4.70 -7.77 4.74
C THR A 342 5.31 -9.15 4.97
N SER A 343 5.59 -9.89 3.90
CA SER A 343 6.15 -11.24 4.01
C SER A 343 7.60 -11.26 4.50
N HIS A 344 8.47 -10.37 4.00
CA HIS A 344 9.87 -10.29 4.41
C HIS A 344 10.01 -9.77 5.85
N SER A 345 9.31 -8.71 6.23
CA SER A 345 9.42 -8.18 7.60
C SER A 345 8.94 -9.17 8.67
N LEU A 346 7.97 -10.02 8.33
CA LEU A 346 7.44 -11.03 9.25
C LEU A 346 8.28 -12.31 9.27
N LEU A 347 8.53 -12.88 8.08
CA LEU A 347 9.09 -14.22 7.91
C LEU A 347 10.54 -14.20 7.44
N GLY A 348 11.19 -13.04 7.40
CA GLY A 348 12.53 -12.79 6.86
C GLY A 348 12.72 -13.10 5.38
N LYS A 349 11.86 -13.90 4.74
CA LYS A 349 11.94 -14.30 3.34
C LYS A 349 10.60 -14.00 2.67
N PRO A 350 10.56 -13.28 1.53
CA PRO A 350 9.30 -13.00 0.87
C PRO A 350 8.85 -14.22 0.04
N GLY A 351 7.71 -14.10 -0.64
CA GLY A 351 7.19 -15.18 -1.49
C GLY A 351 6.38 -16.23 -0.72
N ASN A 352 5.93 -15.91 0.50
CA ASN A 352 4.97 -16.69 1.28
C ASN A 352 4.16 -15.78 2.22
N ASN A 353 3.35 -14.86 1.68
CA ASN A 353 2.62 -13.87 2.48
C ASN A 353 1.45 -14.53 3.25
N PRO A 354 1.42 -14.49 4.60
CA PRO A 354 0.29 -15.00 5.37
C PRO A 354 -0.90 -14.04 5.36
N TYR A 355 -0.69 -12.74 5.11
CA TYR A 355 -1.76 -11.75 5.00
C TYR A 355 -2.37 -11.76 3.59
N CYS A 356 -2.94 -12.90 3.21
CA CYS A 356 -3.60 -13.12 1.93
C CYS A 356 -5.03 -13.60 2.15
N HIS A 357 -6.02 -12.87 1.63
CA HIS A 357 -7.43 -13.21 1.83
C HIS A 357 -7.77 -14.57 1.18
N TYR A 358 -7.30 -14.82 -0.04
CA TYR A 358 -7.45 -16.12 -0.68
C TYR A 358 -6.89 -17.27 0.18
N ARG A 359 -5.68 -17.08 0.74
CA ARG A 359 -5.06 -18.08 1.64
C ARG A 359 -5.91 -18.32 2.89
N ALA A 360 -6.40 -17.26 3.53
CA ALA A 360 -7.24 -17.37 4.72
C ALA A 360 -8.53 -18.16 4.43
N LEU A 361 -9.17 -17.90 3.28
CA LEU A 361 -10.36 -18.64 2.83
C LEU A 361 -10.07 -20.13 2.58
N GLU A 362 -8.96 -20.44 1.89
CA GLU A 362 -8.58 -21.83 1.62
C GLU A 362 -8.26 -22.63 2.88
N LEU A 363 -7.62 -22.00 3.87
CA LEU A 363 -7.38 -22.62 5.17
C LEU A 363 -8.69 -22.82 5.94
N GLN A 364 -9.59 -21.84 5.92
CA GLN A 364 -10.89 -21.94 6.59
C GLN A 364 -11.71 -23.12 6.05
N LYS A 365 -11.71 -23.36 4.73
CA LYS A 365 -12.37 -24.53 4.11
C LYS A 365 -11.83 -25.87 4.65
N GLN A 366 -10.58 -25.90 5.08
CA GLN A 366 -9.92 -27.08 5.66
C GLN A 366 -10.10 -27.17 7.19
N GLY A 367 -10.85 -26.24 7.81
CA GLY A 367 -10.96 -26.15 9.27
C GLY A 367 -9.67 -25.67 9.95
N LEU A 368 -8.80 -24.97 9.21
CA LEU A 368 -7.50 -24.48 9.67
C LEU A 368 -7.47 -22.94 9.67
N ARG A 369 -6.61 -22.38 10.52
CA ARG A 369 -6.27 -20.96 10.50
C ARG A 369 -4.79 -20.74 10.78
N GLU A 370 -4.30 -19.56 10.45
CA GLU A 370 -2.92 -19.17 10.72
C GLU A 370 -2.86 -17.95 11.64
N ARG A 371 -1.93 -18.03 12.60
CA ARG A 371 -1.57 -16.92 13.47
C ARG A 371 -0.06 -16.73 13.49
N ILE A 372 0.36 -15.50 13.75
CA ILE A 372 1.75 -15.13 13.91
C ILE A 372 2.13 -15.15 15.39
N VAL A 373 3.35 -15.59 15.68
CA VAL A 373 3.91 -15.62 17.04
C VAL A 373 5.30 -15.03 17.00
N LYS A 374 5.54 -13.97 17.75
CA LYS A 374 6.87 -13.38 17.85
C LYS A 374 7.83 -14.38 18.50
N ILE A 375 8.98 -14.61 17.87
CA ILE A 375 10.03 -15.51 18.35
C ILE A 375 11.38 -14.81 18.53
N GLN A 376 11.54 -13.62 17.95
CA GLN A 376 12.74 -12.81 18.12
C GLN A 376 12.42 -11.32 18.06
N GLU A 377 13.02 -10.57 18.98
CA GLU A 377 13.02 -9.11 18.99
C GLU A 377 13.76 -8.50 17.80
N ALA A 378 13.40 -7.27 17.44
CA ALA A 378 14.14 -6.47 16.46
C ALA A 378 15.40 -5.86 17.09
N GLY A 379 16.40 -5.56 16.24
CA GLY A 379 17.51 -4.68 16.63
C GLY A 379 17.09 -3.21 16.76
N ALA A 380 18.03 -2.36 17.16
CA ALA A 380 17.79 -0.93 17.40
C ALA A 380 17.76 -0.04 16.14
N ALA A 381 18.15 -0.57 14.98
CA ALA A 381 18.25 0.20 13.74
C ALA A 381 16.89 0.68 13.22
N SER A 382 16.88 1.75 12.43
CA SER A 382 15.71 2.12 11.63
C SER A 382 15.31 0.97 10.71
N PHE A 383 13.99 0.82 10.52
CA PHE A 383 13.40 -0.30 9.77
C PHE A 383 13.81 -1.70 10.27
N ALA A 384 14.24 -1.82 11.54
CA ALA A 384 14.57 -3.13 12.10
C ALA A 384 13.35 -4.05 12.09
N VAL A 385 13.62 -5.33 11.83
CA VAL A 385 12.61 -6.39 11.79
C VAL A 385 12.92 -7.41 12.89
N GLY A 386 11.87 -7.96 13.50
CA GLY A 386 11.98 -9.11 14.37
C GLY A 386 11.86 -10.41 13.59
N ARG A 387 11.59 -11.52 14.27
CA ARG A 387 11.16 -12.76 13.61
C ARG A 387 9.89 -13.27 14.25
N PHE A 388 9.03 -13.81 13.39
CA PHE A 388 7.78 -14.43 13.77
C PHE A 388 7.73 -15.87 13.24
N ASP A 389 7.19 -16.78 14.04
CA ASP A 389 6.72 -18.08 13.57
C ASP A 389 5.31 -17.92 13.00
N LEU A 390 5.01 -18.70 11.98
CA LEU A 390 3.67 -18.83 11.43
C LEU A 390 3.12 -20.18 11.86
N VAL A 391 2.13 -20.15 12.74
CA VAL A 391 1.51 -21.36 13.29
C VAL A 391 0.19 -21.59 12.58
N THR A 392 0.07 -22.74 11.92
CA THR A 392 -1.20 -23.26 11.41
C THR A 392 -1.82 -24.13 12.48
N GLU A 393 -3.06 -23.84 12.85
CA GLU A 393 -3.79 -24.55 13.90
C GLU A 393 -5.22 -24.88 13.46
N ARG A 394 -5.81 -25.89 14.09
CA ARG A 394 -7.22 -26.24 13.86
C ARG A 394 -8.12 -25.16 14.47
N ILE A 395 -9.18 -24.80 13.74
CA ILE A 395 -10.17 -23.83 14.21
C ILE A 395 -10.98 -24.39 15.39
N ALA A 396 -11.26 -25.70 15.38
CA ALA A 396 -12.16 -26.34 16.34
C ALA A 396 -11.63 -26.33 17.79
N ASP A 397 -10.33 -26.56 17.98
CA ASP A 397 -9.69 -26.75 19.29
C ASP A 397 -8.44 -25.87 19.49
N GLY A 398 -7.97 -25.16 18.47
CA GLY A 398 -6.77 -24.33 18.54
C GLY A 398 -5.45 -25.13 18.55
N GLU A 399 -5.51 -26.44 18.32
CA GLU A 399 -4.33 -27.29 18.36
C GLU A 399 -3.41 -27.03 17.16
N PRO A 400 -2.11 -26.75 17.38
CA PRO A 400 -1.15 -26.53 16.30
C PRO A 400 -0.99 -27.78 15.42
N VAL A 401 -1.17 -27.61 14.11
CA VAL A 401 -0.97 -28.65 13.09
C VAL A 401 0.44 -28.56 12.50
N SER A 402 0.92 -27.33 12.25
CA SER A 402 2.26 -27.09 11.72
C SER A 402 2.78 -25.72 12.13
N SER A 403 4.09 -25.55 12.15
CA SER A 403 4.72 -24.23 12.19
C SER A 403 6.05 -24.21 11.44
N ILE A 404 6.46 -23.03 10.97
CA ILE A 404 7.69 -22.86 10.19
C ILE A 404 8.89 -23.27 11.03
N VAL A 405 8.96 -22.82 12.28
CA VAL A 405 10.06 -23.16 13.19
C VAL A 405 10.18 -24.67 13.40
N ARG A 406 9.05 -25.37 13.61
CA ARG A 406 9.03 -26.83 13.83
C ARG A 406 9.40 -27.62 12.58
N SER A 407 9.14 -27.08 11.39
CA SER A 407 9.45 -27.73 10.11
C SER A 407 10.94 -27.71 9.75
N GLY A 408 11.80 -27.04 10.53
CA GLY A 408 13.22 -26.86 10.20
C GLY A 408 13.46 -25.91 9.02
N GLN A 409 12.42 -25.24 8.52
CA GLN A 409 12.52 -24.32 7.41
C GLN A 409 13.33 -23.08 7.79
N VAL A 410 14.38 -22.79 7.02
CA VAL A 410 15.26 -21.65 7.25
C VAL A 410 14.65 -20.36 6.69
N ILE A 411 14.50 -19.39 7.59
CA ILE A 411 14.16 -17.99 7.29
C ILE A 411 15.46 -17.20 7.18
N GLU A 412 15.65 -16.47 6.09
CA GLU A 412 16.86 -15.69 5.81
C GLU A 412 16.47 -14.24 5.54
N LEU A 413 16.97 -13.30 6.35
CA LEU A 413 16.69 -11.86 6.22
C LEU A 413 17.27 -11.23 4.95
N ALA A 414 18.08 -11.97 4.18
CA ALA A 414 18.68 -11.51 2.94
C ALA A 414 17.89 -12.02 1.71
N TRP A 415 17.87 -11.19 0.67
CA TRP A 415 17.18 -11.46 -0.58
C TRP A 415 18.15 -12.03 -1.65
N LYS A 416 17.73 -13.10 -2.34
CA LYS A 416 18.58 -13.88 -3.26
C LYS A 416 18.34 -13.57 -4.74
N ASN A 417 18.71 -12.36 -5.17
CA ASN A 417 18.79 -12.04 -6.61
C ASN A 417 20.21 -11.85 -7.13
N LYS A 418 21.23 -12.19 -6.31
CA LYS A 418 22.63 -11.90 -6.62
C LYS A 418 23.05 -12.46 -7.98
N GLY A 419 23.51 -11.58 -8.86
CA GLY A 419 24.03 -11.90 -10.20
C GLY A 419 22.98 -12.01 -11.30
N LYS A 420 21.71 -11.67 -11.04
CA LYS A 420 20.65 -11.67 -12.07
C LYS A 420 20.37 -10.25 -12.56
N ARG A 421 20.61 -10.03 -13.86
CA ARG A 421 20.24 -8.79 -14.54
C ARG A 421 18.73 -8.72 -14.77
N SER A 422 18.11 -7.59 -14.46
CA SER A 422 16.71 -7.30 -14.84
C SER A 422 16.51 -7.42 -16.34
N PRO A 423 15.35 -7.90 -16.83
CA PRO A 423 14.98 -7.75 -18.23
C PRO A 423 15.08 -6.28 -18.66
N ASP A 424 15.46 -6.05 -19.92
CA ASP A 424 15.53 -4.70 -20.49
C ASP A 424 14.13 -4.12 -20.77
N VAL A 425 13.12 -4.99 -20.92
CA VAL A 425 11.72 -4.62 -21.17
C VAL A 425 10.84 -5.27 -20.10
N GLY A 426 10.01 -4.44 -19.46
CA GLY A 426 9.03 -4.88 -18.49
C GLY A 426 7.81 -5.56 -19.08
N ARG A 427 7.02 -6.17 -18.19
CA ARG A 427 5.80 -6.91 -18.56
C ARG A 427 4.58 -6.08 -18.19
N VAL A 428 3.64 -5.96 -19.12
CA VAL A 428 2.29 -5.46 -18.81
C VAL A 428 1.57 -6.48 -17.93
N PRO A 429 0.97 -6.05 -16.80
CA PRO A 429 0.18 -6.93 -15.94
C PRO A 429 -0.80 -7.80 -16.74
N PRO A 430 -0.81 -9.13 -16.54
CA PRO A 430 -1.84 -9.96 -17.14
C PRO A 430 -3.20 -9.59 -16.54
N GLN A 431 -4.25 -9.76 -17.32
CA GLN A 431 -5.64 -9.64 -16.89
C GLN A 431 -6.23 -11.02 -16.65
N LEU A 432 -7.02 -11.14 -15.60
CA LEU A 432 -7.81 -12.33 -15.27
C LEU A 432 -9.29 -12.00 -15.38
N ASP A 433 -10.11 -13.02 -15.62
CA ASP A 433 -11.56 -12.91 -15.61
C ASP A 433 -12.10 -13.12 -14.20
N LEU A 434 -13.32 -12.64 -13.94
CA LEU A 434 -14.06 -12.95 -12.71
C LEU A 434 -15.10 -14.03 -12.98
N CYS A 435 -15.05 -15.10 -12.18
CA CYS A 435 -16.16 -16.04 -12.12
C CYS A 435 -17.38 -15.34 -11.50
N ARG A 436 -18.47 -15.18 -12.27
CA ARG A 436 -19.67 -14.47 -11.82
C ARG A 436 -20.49 -15.21 -10.76
N SER A 437 -20.17 -16.49 -10.49
CA SER A 437 -20.79 -17.26 -9.41
C SER A 437 -20.17 -16.98 -8.04
N CYS A 438 -18.83 -16.94 -7.94
CA CYS A 438 -18.12 -16.81 -6.67
C CYS A 438 -17.29 -15.53 -6.51
N ASN A 439 -17.19 -14.72 -7.56
CA ASN A 439 -16.32 -13.53 -7.66
C ASN A 439 -14.83 -13.81 -7.44
N GLY A 440 -14.39 -15.05 -7.61
CA GLY A 440 -12.97 -15.42 -7.68
C GLY A 440 -12.40 -15.12 -9.06
N TYR A 441 -11.14 -14.71 -9.11
CA TYR A 441 -10.43 -14.55 -10.37
C TYR A 441 -10.09 -15.89 -11.00
N ILE A 442 -10.16 -15.99 -12.32
CA ILE A 442 -9.88 -17.20 -13.10
C ILE A 442 -9.03 -16.85 -14.32
N TYR A 443 -8.23 -17.79 -14.80
CA TYR A 443 -7.49 -17.60 -16.04
C TYR A 443 -8.45 -17.51 -17.23
N PRO A 444 -8.13 -16.67 -18.24
CA PRO A 444 -8.88 -16.67 -19.48
C PRO A 444 -8.90 -18.07 -20.10
N GLY A 445 -10.08 -18.52 -20.53
CA GLY A 445 -10.29 -19.84 -21.14
C GLY A 445 -10.70 -20.95 -20.18
N GLU A 446 -10.83 -20.68 -18.88
CA GLU A 446 -11.39 -21.64 -17.92
C GLU A 446 -12.88 -21.89 -18.22
N HIS A 447 -13.27 -23.16 -18.44
CA HIS A 447 -14.67 -23.55 -18.65
C HIS A 447 -15.39 -23.89 -17.35
N THR A 448 -14.66 -24.42 -16.36
CA THR A 448 -15.17 -24.75 -15.03
C THR A 448 -14.36 -23.99 -14.00
N CYS A 449 -15.03 -23.23 -13.13
CA CYS A 449 -14.37 -22.42 -12.13
C CYS A 449 -13.62 -23.32 -11.11
N PRO A 450 -12.30 -23.17 -10.93
CA PRO A 450 -11.53 -24.00 -10.01
C PRO A 450 -11.87 -23.73 -8.54
N HIS A 451 -12.56 -22.63 -8.24
CA HIS A 451 -12.88 -22.22 -6.87
C HIS A 451 -14.25 -22.70 -6.38
N CYS A 452 -15.24 -22.79 -7.28
CA CYS A 452 -16.62 -23.16 -6.92
C CYS A 452 -17.23 -24.26 -7.79
N GLY A 453 -16.53 -24.74 -8.84
CA GLY A 453 -17.01 -25.78 -9.74
C GLY A 453 -18.12 -25.35 -10.71
N ALA A 454 -18.50 -24.07 -10.73
CA ALA A 454 -19.53 -23.57 -11.63
C ALA A 454 -19.03 -23.54 -13.09
N ASP A 455 -19.95 -23.75 -14.03
CA ASP A 455 -19.72 -23.46 -15.44
C ASP A 455 -19.55 -21.93 -15.63
N VAL A 456 -18.39 -21.54 -16.17
CA VAL A 456 -17.99 -20.14 -16.26
C VAL A 456 -18.88 -19.37 -17.24
N GLU A 457 -19.17 -19.96 -18.41
CA GLU A 457 -19.96 -19.31 -19.44
C GLU A 457 -21.43 -19.17 -19.02
N ALA A 458 -22.00 -20.24 -18.46
CA ALA A 458 -23.36 -20.23 -17.94
C ALA A 458 -23.52 -19.20 -16.81
N SER A 459 -22.58 -19.16 -15.86
CA SER A 459 -22.63 -18.18 -14.76
C SER A 459 -22.51 -16.73 -15.27
N ALA A 460 -21.69 -16.50 -16.29
CA ALA A 460 -21.56 -15.18 -16.92
C ALA A 460 -22.84 -14.77 -17.66
N GLN A 461 -23.52 -15.71 -18.33
CA GLN A 461 -24.80 -15.45 -19.00
C GLN A 461 -25.90 -15.07 -18.01
N VAL A 462 -26.03 -15.81 -16.90
CA VAL A 462 -27.00 -15.50 -15.85
C VAL A 462 -26.75 -14.10 -15.29
N HIS A 463 -25.49 -13.75 -14.99
CA HIS A 463 -25.14 -12.44 -14.48
C HIS A 463 -25.49 -11.30 -15.44
N ARG A 464 -25.27 -11.47 -16.76
CA ARG A 464 -25.67 -10.48 -17.77
C ARG A 464 -27.19 -10.27 -17.78
N GLN A 465 -27.96 -11.36 -17.78
CA GLN A 465 -29.43 -11.31 -17.75
C GLN A 465 -29.95 -10.61 -16.48
N GLU A 466 -29.39 -10.93 -15.31
CA GLU A 466 -29.76 -10.27 -14.06
C GLU A 466 -29.41 -8.79 -14.03
N THR A 467 -28.29 -8.40 -14.64
CA THR A 467 -27.84 -7.01 -14.72
C THR A 467 -28.74 -6.20 -15.65
N GLU A 468 -29.05 -6.74 -16.83
CA GLU A 468 -30.02 -6.16 -17.77
C GLU A 468 -31.40 -6.00 -17.11
N TYR A 469 -31.87 -7.01 -16.39
CA TYR A 469 -33.13 -6.96 -15.65
C TYR A 469 -33.13 -5.87 -14.57
N ARG A 470 -32.04 -5.76 -13.78
CA ARG A 470 -31.89 -4.70 -12.77
C ARG A 470 -31.88 -3.30 -13.39
N HIS A 471 -31.16 -3.10 -14.49
CA HIS A 471 -31.18 -1.83 -15.22
C HIS A 471 -32.58 -1.49 -15.76
N ALA A 472 -33.28 -2.47 -16.34
CA ALA A 472 -34.65 -2.28 -16.82
C ALA A 472 -35.62 -1.90 -15.68
N LEU A 473 -35.50 -2.55 -14.51
CA LEU A 473 -36.29 -2.22 -13.33
C LEU A 473 -35.98 -0.81 -12.81
N MET A 474 -34.71 -0.42 -12.79
CA MET A 474 -34.29 0.91 -12.33
C MET A 474 -34.80 2.01 -13.26
N ASN A 475 -34.63 1.83 -14.56
CA ASN A 475 -35.17 2.75 -15.57
C ASN A 475 -36.69 2.90 -15.43
N LYS A 476 -37.41 1.80 -15.18
CA LYS A 476 -38.87 1.84 -14.95
C LYS A 476 -39.23 2.61 -13.67
N LEU A 477 -38.49 2.41 -12.58
CA LEU A 477 -38.70 3.13 -11.33
C LEU A 477 -38.41 4.62 -11.48
N GLU A 478 -37.32 5.00 -12.16
CA GLU A 478 -36.99 6.39 -12.46
C GLU A 478 -38.10 7.07 -13.28
N GLN A 479 -38.61 6.39 -14.32
CA GLN A 479 -39.75 6.88 -15.10
C GLN A 479 -41.02 7.08 -14.24
N LEU A 480 -41.34 6.14 -13.35
CA LEU A 480 -42.50 6.25 -12.46
C LEU A 480 -42.34 7.37 -11.43
N LEU A 481 -41.12 7.65 -10.97
CA LEU A 481 -40.79 8.70 -10.01
C LEU A 481 -40.56 10.07 -10.66
N GLY A 482 -40.59 10.17 -12.00
CA GLY A 482 -40.30 11.41 -12.72
C GLY A 482 -38.85 11.87 -12.58
N LEU A 483 -37.94 10.95 -12.23
CA LEU A 483 -36.51 11.23 -12.15
C LEU A 483 -35.91 11.22 -13.56
N PRO A 484 -34.96 12.12 -13.87
CA PRO A 484 -34.20 12.04 -15.11
C PRO A 484 -33.46 10.70 -15.16
N ALA A 485 -33.41 10.08 -16.35
CA ALA A 485 -32.73 8.80 -16.53
C ALA A 485 -31.27 8.89 -16.06
N SER A 486 -30.85 7.99 -15.17
CA SER A 486 -29.45 7.91 -14.74
C SER A 486 -28.59 7.44 -15.92
N THR A 487 -27.68 8.30 -16.38
CA THR A 487 -26.70 7.99 -17.45
C THR A 487 -25.55 7.14 -16.99
#